data_AF-A0A847ST19-F1
#
_entry.id   AF-A0A847ST19-F1
#
_cell.length_a   1.000
_cell.length_b   1.000
_cell.length_c   1.000
_cell.angle_alpha   90.00
_cell.angle_beta   90.00
_cell.angle_gamma   90.00
#
_symmetry.space_group_name_H-M   'P 1'
#
loop_
_entity.id
_entity.type
_entity.pdbx_description
1 polymer ?
#
loop_
_entity_poly.entity_id
_entity_poly.type
_entity_poly.pdbx_seq_one_letter_code
_entity_poly.pdbx_strand_id
1 'polypeptide(L)'
;MPYCQKCGNKLEDEERFCPQCGQDSYVPLTGFYRPPVHTVFPPVPPPTEIVQQVMMVAPSKARFPLGIISGMVGGIVGLNLAIFILWIASIGDALGGDSTEVYRAASLIVLFSVVGLAGCFLERYKMAGGILMWVAAVGLYLFLNWIGWISVISFALGGALMVWESRRESREENQMVLAGTTPSPASPSVAPPATSNEGAPPSEEVETRSSDDEYDELPRRKWSKEEWKDNIIAAAAIILILAGALLAAWYFYIR
;
A
#
# COMPACT_ATOMS: atom_id res chain seq x y z
N MET A 1 -25.75 -10.79 -52.41
CA MET A 1 -25.97 -12.05 -51.68
C MET A 1 -24.61 -12.57 -51.21
N PRO A 2 -24.28 -12.38 -49.93
CA PRO A 2 -23.01 -12.83 -49.38
C PRO A 2 -22.95 -14.36 -49.33
N TYR A 3 -21.78 -14.92 -49.63
CA TYR A 3 -21.47 -16.34 -49.45
C TYR A 3 -20.43 -16.48 -48.34
N CYS A 4 -20.51 -17.55 -47.56
CA CYS A 4 -19.52 -17.83 -46.52
C CYS A 4 -18.15 -18.09 -47.15
N GLN A 5 -17.13 -17.32 -46.75
CA GLN A 5 -15.78 -17.46 -47.32
C GLN A 5 -15.11 -18.81 -47.03
N LYS A 6 -15.56 -19.53 -46.00
CA LYS A 6 -14.96 -20.82 -45.62
C LYS A 6 -15.60 -22.02 -46.28
N CYS A 7 -16.93 -22.07 -46.40
CA CYS A 7 -17.63 -23.24 -46.95
C CYS A 7 -18.41 -22.96 -48.25
N GLY A 8 -18.49 -21.71 -48.69
CA GLY A 8 -19.20 -21.32 -49.91
C GLY A 8 -20.73 -21.37 -49.79
N ASN A 9 -21.29 -21.64 -48.61
CA ASN A 9 -22.74 -21.66 -48.44
C ASN A 9 -23.33 -20.24 -48.53
N LYS A 10 -24.55 -20.13 -49.05
CA LYS A 10 -25.26 -18.86 -49.18
C LYS A 10 -25.73 -18.40 -47.79
N LEU A 11 -25.49 -17.13 -47.46
CA LEU A 11 -25.95 -16.50 -46.23
C LEU A 11 -27.19 -15.66 -46.55
N GLU A 12 -28.19 -15.69 -45.66
CA GLU A 12 -29.30 -14.72 -45.72
C GLU A 12 -28.82 -13.36 -45.19
N ASP A 13 -29.41 -12.27 -45.69
CA ASP A 13 -28.85 -10.91 -45.59
C ASP A 13 -28.79 -10.34 -44.14
N GLU A 14 -29.17 -11.11 -43.12
CA GLU A 14 -29.11 -10.71 -41.70
C GLU A 14 -28.43 -11.74 -40.77
N GLU A 15 -27.89 -12.84 -41.31
CA GLU A 15 -27.26 -13.88 -40.49
C GLU A 15 -25.77 -13.56 -40.21
N ARG A 16 -25.46 -13.33 -38.92
CA ARG A 16 -24.09 -13.07 -38.45
C ARG A 16 -23.17 -14.30 -38.51
N PHE A 17 -23.72 -15.50 -38.39
CA PHE A 17 -22.93 -16.74 -38.35
C PHE A 17 -23.39 -17.69 -39.42
N CYS A 18 -22.45 -18.34 -40.12
CA CYS A 18 -22.80 -19.34 -41.13
C CYS A 18 -23.43 -20.58 -40.47
N PRO A 19 -24.67 -20.98 -40.80
CA PRO A 19 -25.34 -22.10 -40.13
C PRO A 19 -24.68 -23.46 -40.39
N GLN A 20 -23.86 -23.58 -41.43
CA GLN A 20 -23.17 -24.81 -41.78
C GLN A 20 -21.81 -24.99 -41.08
N CYS A 21 -21.07 -23.89 -40.83
CA CYS A 21 -19.69 -23.99 -40.34
C CYS A 21 -19.38 -23.10 -39.13
N GLY A 22 -20.33 -22.29 -38.67
CA GLY A 22 -20.24 -21.44 -37.49
C GLY A 22 -19.36 -20.19 -37.63
N GLN A 23 -18.84 -19.88 -38.82
CA GLN A 23 -17.96 -18.73 -39.00
C GLN A 23 -18.72 -17.40 -38.95
N ASP A 24 -18.20 -16.44 -38.16
CA ASP A 24 -18.70 -15.06 -38.08
C ASP A 24 -18.41 -14.35 -39.42
N SER A 25 -19.46 -13.82 -40.05
CA SER A 25 -19.40 -13.11 -41.33
C SER A 25 -19.12 -11.62 -41.16
N TYR A 26 -18.98 -11.13 -39.92
CA TYR A 26 -18.71 -9.72 -39.64
C TYR A 26 -17.26 -9.35 -39.97
N VAL A 27 -17.04 -8.83 -41.18
CA VAL A 27 -15.81 -8.12 -41.54
C VAL A 27 -16.06 -6.63 -41.27
N PRO A 28 -15.55 -6.04 -40.17
CA PRO A 28 -15.63 -4.60 -39.97
C PRO A 28 -14.89 -3.90 -41.11
N LEU A 29 -15.60 -3.07 -41.87
CA LEU A 29 -15.12 -2.30 -43.02
C LEU A 29 -14.09 -1.19 -42.66
N THR A 30 -13.48 -1.24 -41.48
CA THR A 30 -12.50 -0.25 -41.01
C THR A 30 -11.10 -0.85 -41.08
N GLY A 31 -10.53 -0.88 -42.28
CA GLY A 31 -9.15 -1.34 -42.49
C GLY A 31 -8.49 -0.56 -43.61
N PHE A 32 -7.67 0.41 -43.24
CA PHE A 32 -6.68 1.02 -44.13
C PHE A 32 -5.85 -0.09 -44.79
N TYR A 33 -5.85 -0.10 -46.12
CA TYR A 33 -5.11 -1.05 -46.95
C TYR A 33 -3.60 -0.88 -46.71
N ARG A 34 -3.00 -1.76 -45.89
CA ARG A 34 -1.54 -1.87 -45.78
C ARG A 34 -1.09 -3.01 -46.72
N PRO A 35 -0.20 -2.76 -47.68
CA PRO A 35 0.23 -3.78 -48.62
C PRO A 35 0.93 -4.96 -47.90
N PRO A 36 0.84 -6.18 -48.44
CA PRO A 36 1.36 -7.38 -47.80
C PRO A 36 2.88 -7.32 -47.74
N VAL A 37 3.41 -7.16 -46.53
CA VAL A 37 4.81 -7.47 -46.24
C VAL A 37 4.92 -8.99 -46.18
N HIS A 38 5.66 -9.59 -47.10
CA HIS A 38 6.05 -11.00 -47.04
C HIS A 38 6.94 -11.23 -45.80
N THR A 39 6.32 -11.47 -44.65
CA THR A 39 7.01 -12.00 -43.48
C THR A 39 7.23 -13.48 -43.70
N VAL A 40 8.48 -13.84 -44.02
CA VAL A 40 9.02 -15.19 -43.84
C VAL A 40 8.75 -15.56 -42.39
N PHE A 41 7.84 -16.50 -42.14
CA PHE A 41 7.56 -16.98 -40.79
C PHE A 41 8.79 -17.76 -40.29
N PRO A 42 9.49 -17.29 -39.24
CA PRO A 42 10.43 -18.16 -38.54
C PRO A 42 9.67 -19.36 -37.96
N PRO A 43 10.34 -20.52 -37.81
CA PRO A 43 9.71 -21.72 -37.26
C PRO A 43 9.07 -21.40 -35.92
N VAL A 44 7.77 -21.71 -35.81
CA VAL A 44 6.97 -21.54 -34.61
C VAL A 44 7.67 -22.29 -33.46
N PRO A 45 8.18 -21.59 -32.42
CA PRO A 45 8.73 -22.27 -31.26
C PRO A 45 7.62 -23.13 -30.63
N PRO A 46 7.96 -24.30 -30.04
CA PRO A 46 6.99 -25.16 -29.40
C PRO A 46 6.16 -24.34 -28.41
N PRO A 47 4.85 -24.63 -28.25
CA PRO A 47 4.01 -23.88 -27.33
C PRO A 47 4.70 -23.89 -25.97
N THR A 48 5.26 -22.75 -25.60
CA THR A 48 5.63 -22.45 -24.22
C THR A 48 4.32 -22.62 -23.49
N GLU A 49 4.18 -23.78 -22.86
CA GLU A 49 3.17 -24.07 -21.87
C GLU A 49 3.17 -22.83 -20.99
N ILE A 50 2.15 -22.00 -21.18
CA ILE A 50 1.88 -20.90 -20.28
C ILE A 50 1.59 -21.66 -19.01
N VAL A 51 2.63 -21.89 -18.22
CA VAL A 51 2.53 -22.34 -16.85
C VAL A 51 1.78 -21.20 -16.23
N GLN A 52 0.45 -21.34 -16.31
CA GLN A 52 -0.53 -20.63 -15.56
C GLN A 52 -0.19 -21.07 -14.15
N GLN A 53 0.88 -20.47 -13.61
CA GLN A 53 1.04 -20.21 -12.21
C GLN A 53 -0.18 -19.36 -11.91
N VAL A 54 -1.31 -20.05 -11.75
CA VAL A 54 -2.37 -19.70 -10.85
C VAL A 54 -1.60 -19.47 -9.57
N MET A 55 -1.16 -18.22 -9.40
CA MET A 55 -0.69 -17.72 -8.14
C MET A 55 -1.87 -18.06 -7.25
N MET A 56 -1.72 -19.14 -6.47
CA MET A 56 -2.62 -19.42 -5.39
C MET A 56 -2.40 -18.21 -4.51
N VAL A 57 -3.24 -17.19 -4.71
CA VAL A 57 -3.34 -16.04 -3.84
C VAL A 57 -3.82 -16.66 -2.55
N ALA A 58 -2.85 -17.09 -1.74
CA ALA A 58 -3.09 -17.72 -0.47
C ALA A 58 -4.07 -16.80 0.24
N PRO A 59 -5.22 -17.32 0.70
CA PRO A 59 -6.27 -16.49 1.28
C PRO A 59 -5.60 -15.60 2.31
N SER A 60 -5.55 -14.30 2.01
CA SER A 60 -4.90 -13.33 2.87
C SER A 60 -5.70 -13.38 4.15
N LYS A 61 -5.17 -14.10 5.16
CA LYS A 61 -5.78 -14.20 6.48
C LYS A 61 -6.20 -12.79 6.84
N ALA A 62 -7.51 -12.56 6.98
CA ALA A 62 -8.05 -11.28 7.36
C ALA A 62 -7.34 -10.88 8.66
N ARG A 63 -6.34 -10.00 8.54
CA ARG A 63 -5.56 -9.54 9.68
C ARG A 63 -6.52 -8.65 10.43
N PHE A 64 -7.07 -9.19 11.52
CA PHE A 64 -7.93 -8.42 12.40
C PHE A 64 -7.18 -7.15 12.80
N PRO A 65 -7.78 -5.95 12.66
CA PRO A 65 -7.11 -4.68 12.90
C PRO A 65 -6.97 -4.43 14.42
N LEU A 66 -6.17 -5.27 15.08
CA LEU A 66 -5.99 -5.28 16.54
C LEU A 66 -5.46 -3.93 17.05
N GLY A 67 -4.63 -3.26 16.26
CA GLY A 67 -4.13 -1.91 16.54
C GLY A 67 -5.26 -0.87 16.59
N ILE A 68 -6.19 -0.91 15.63
CA ILE A 68 -7.34 0.00 15.59
C ILE A 68 -8.27 -0.24 16.78
N ILE A 69 -8.57 -1.52 17.06
CA ILE A 69 -9.46 -1.89 18.17
C ILE A 69 -8.88 -1.44 19.52
N SER A 70 -7.60 -1.74 19.77
CA SER A 70 -6.94 -1.33 21.02
C SER A 70 -6.87 0.19 21.18
N GLY A 71 -6.64 0.92 20.08
CA GLY A 71 -6.69 2.38 20.07
C GLY A 71 -8.08 2.96 20.34
N MET A 72 -9.12 2.40 19.73
CA MET A 72 -10.51 2.81 20.00
C MET A 72 -10.89 2.55 21.46
N VAL A 73 -10.52 1.40 22.02
CA VAL A 73 -10.76 1.09 23.44
C VAL A 73 -10.04 2.10 24.34
N GLY A 74 -8.76 2.38 24.07
CA GLY A 74 -7.99 3.38 24.82
C GLY A 74 -8.63 4.77 24.78
N GLY A 75 -9.10 5.20 23.61
CA GLY A 75 -9.76 6.50 23.45
C GLY A 75 -11.13 6.60 24.13
N ILE A 76 -11.96 5.56 24.03
CA ILE A 76 -13.27 5.51 24.69
C ILE A 76 -13.10 5.52 26.21
N VAL A 77 -12.16 4.73 26.75
CA VAL A 77 -11.88 4.70 28.19
C VAL A 77 -11.34 6.06 28.66
N GLY A 78 -10.43 6.68 27.90
CA GLY A 78 -9.89 8.01 28.20
C GLY A 78 -10.98 9.09 28.23
N LEU A 79 -11.89 9.09 27.26
CA LEU A 79 -13.01 10.03 27.21
C LEU A 79 -14.01 9.83 28.37
N ASN A 80 -14.37 8.58 28.68
CA ASN A 80 -15.26 8.30 29.81
C ASN A 80 -14.62 8.74 31.14
N LEU A 81 -13.31 8.53 31.31
CA LEU A 81 -12.59 8.98 32.48
C LEU A 81 -12.56 10.51 32.59
N ALA A 82 -12.39 11.23 31.48
CA ALA A 82 -12.47 12.68 31.48
C ALA A 82 -13.86 13.19 31.88
N ILE A 83 -14.94 12.59 31.34
CA ILE A 83 -16.33 12.92 31.71
C ILE A 83 -16.55 12.70 33.21
N PHE A 84 -16.04 11.60 33.75
CA PHE A 84 -16.14 11.29 35.17
C PHE A 84 -15.40 12.31 36.05
N ILE A 85 -14.20 12.74 35.65
CA ILE A 85 -13.45 13.79 36.36
C ILE A 85 -14.20 15.13 36.32
N LEU A 86 -14.77 15.50 35.17
CA LEU A 86 -15.59 16.72 35.04
C LEU A 86 -16.82 16.68 35.95
N TRP A 87 -17.43 15.51 36.10
CA TRP A 87 -18.57 15.31 37.00
C TRP A 87 -18.18 15.43 38.47
N ILE A 88 -17.01 14.93 38.87
CA ILE A 88 -16.48 15.14 40.23
C ILE A 88 -16.16 16.62 40.46
N ALA A 89 -15.54 17.29 39.49
CA ALA A 89 -15.22 18.71 39.57
C ALA A 89 -16.47 19.57 39.79
N SER A 90 -17.56 19.28 39.06
CA SER A 90 -18.82 20.03 39.21
C SER A 90 -19.47 19.83 40.59
N ILE A 91 -19.32 18.65 41.20
CA ILE A 91 -19.75 18.42 42.59
C ILE A 91 -18.86 19.23 43.56
N GLY A 92 -17.55 19.27 43.31
CA GLY A 92 -16.59 20.04 44.11
C GLY A 92 -16.93 21.54 44.12
N ASP A 93 -17.26 22.11 42.96
CA ASP A 93 -17.69 23.50 42.82
C ASP A 93 -18.98 23.78 43.60
N ALA A 94 -19.94 22.86 43.55
CA ALA A 94 -21.19 22.99 44.29
C ALA A 94 -20.98 23.03 45.82
N LEU A 95 -19.87 22.48 46.31
CA LEU A 95 -19.48 22.49 47.73
C LEU A 95 -18.56 23.67 48.10
N GLY A 96 -18.29 24.58 47.16
CA GLY A 96 -17.45 25.76 47.38
C GLY A 96 -15.95 25.49 47.30
N GLY A 97 -15.53 24.38 46.70
CA GLY A 97 -14.12 24.14 46.36
C GLY A 97 -13.69 24.90 45.10
N ASP A 98 -12.40 25.23 45.00
CA ASP A 98 -11.81 25.71 43.74
C ASP A 98 -11.35 24.50 42.92
N SER A 99 -12.05 24.23 41.81
CA SER A 99 -11.76 23.09 40.93
C SER A 99 -11.12 23.49 39.59
N THR A 100 -10.59 24.71 39.47
CA THR A 100 -9.93 25.22 38.26
C THR A 100 -8.83 24.28 37.73
N GLU A 101 -7.97 23.77 38.61
CA GLU A 101 -6.92 22.80 38.25
C GLU A 101 -7.50 21.46 37.75
N VAL A 102 -8.63 21.02 38.29
CA VAL A 102 -9.30 19.76 37.90
C VAL A 102 -9.90 19.90 36.50
N TYR A 103 -10.54 21.03 36.20
CA TYR A 103 -11.02 21.33 34.85
C TYR A 103 -9.89 21.40 33.82
N ARG A 104 -8.76 22.02 34.20
CA ARG A 104 -7.58 22.10 33.35
C ARG A 104 -7.04 20.70 33.03
N ALA A 105 -6.86 19.85 34.05
CA ALA A 105 -6.43 18.47 33.86
C ALA A 105 -7.42 17.67 32.98
N ALA A 106 -8.72 17.78 33.24
CA ALA A 106 -9.75 17.10 32.46
C ALA A 106 -9.73 17.52 30.98
N SER A 107 -9.57 18.81 30.70
CA SER A 107 -9.48 19.32 29.32
C SER A 107 -8.30 18.74 28.54
N LEU A 108 -7.15 18.55 29.20
CA LEU A 108 -5.96 17.95 28.59
C LEU A 108 -6.18 16.45 28.34
N ILE A 109 -6.82 15.73 29.26
CA ILE A 109 -7.19 14.32 29.06
C ILE A 109 -8.12 14.16 27.85
N VAL A 110 -9.11 15.04 27.68
CA VAL A 110 -9.98 15.05 26.48
C VAL A 110 -9.15 15.27 25.23
N LEU A 111 -8.28 16.29 25.22
CA LEU A 111 -7.41 16.59 24.07
C LEU A 111 -6.55 15.39 23.67
N PHE A 112 -5.82 14.78 24.60
CA PHE A 112 -4.99 13.62 24.29
C PHE A 112 -5.81 12.40 23.88
N SER A 113 -7.01 12.19 24.44
CA SER A 113 -7.90 11.12 24.01
C SER A 113 -8.38 11.32 22.57
N VAL A 114 -8.73 12.55 22.18
CA VAL A 114 -9.11 12.90 20.80
C VAL A 114 -7.93 12.75 19.84
N VAL A 115 -6.73 13.20 20.23
CA VAL A 115 -5.50 13.02 19.43
C VAL A 115 -5.20 11.53 19.22
N GLY A 116 -5.32 10.71 20.27
CA GLY A 116 -5.15 9.26 20.19
C GLY A 116 -6.18 8.61 19.26
N LEU A 117 -7.46 9.01 19.35
CA LEU A 117 -8.51 8.54 18.45
C LEU A 117 -8.28 8.97 17.00
N ALA A 118 -7.81 10.20 16.77
CA ALA A 118 -7.44 10.66 15.43
C ALA A 118 -6.31 9.81 14.84
N GLY A 119 -5.36 9.36 15.67
CA GLY A 119 -4.34 8.38 15.30
C GLY A 119 -4.93 7.08 14.75
N CYS A 120 -6.03 6.59 15.31
CA CYS A 120 -6.73 5.39 14.83
C CYS A 120 -7.35 5.56 13.43
N PHE A 121 -7.80 6.78 13.08
CA PHE A 121 -8.41 7.07 11.77
C PHE A 121 -7.37 7.32 10.66
N LEU A 122 -6.10 7.49 11.00
CA LEU A 122 -5.00 7.68 10.04
C LEU A 122 -4.50 6.34 9.48
N GLU A 123 -5.42 5.48 9.03
CA GLU A 123 -5.12 4.15 8.49
C GLU A 123 -4.19 4.23 7.26
N ARG A 124 -4.35 5.28 6.44
CA ARG A 124 -3.45 5.55 5.29
C ARG A 124 -2.01 5.83 5.69
N TYR A 125 -1.77 6.28 6.92
CA TYR A 125 -0.45 6.69 7.40
C TYR A 125 -0.11 5.94 8.70
N LYS A 126 0.04 4.62 8.62
CA LYS A 126 0.25 3.72 9.78
C LYS A 126 1.34 4.19 10.74
N MET A 127 2.48 4.68 10.22
CA MET A 127 3.55 5.25 11.04
C MET A 127 3.11 6.51 11.80
N ALA A 128 2.46 7.45 11.10
CA ALA A 128 2.00 8.70 11.72
C ALA A 128 0.90 8.43 12.76
N GLY A 129 -0.05 7.54 12.45
CA GLY A 129 -1.10 7.11 13.39
C GLY A 129 -0.51 6.47 14.65
N GLY A 130 0.45 5.55 14.49
CA GLY A 130 1.13 4.92 15.62
C GLY A 130 1.91 5.91 16.49
N ILE A 131 2.60 6.88 15.88
CA ILE A 131 3.31 7.95 16.61
C ILE A 131 2.33 8.83 17.38
N LEU A 132 1.20 9.24 16.76
CA LEU A 132 0.17 10.04 17.43
C LEU A 132 -0.43 9.30 18.63
N MET A 133 -0.65 8.00 18.53
CA MET A 133 -1.10 7.18 19.65
C MET A 133 -0.06 7.12 20.77
N TRP A 134 1.23 7.06 20.46
CA TRP A 134 2.30 7.15 21.46
C TRP A 134 2.35 8.51 22.14
N VAL A 135 2.20 9.60 21.39
CA VAL A 135 2.12 10.96 21.93
C VAL A 135 0.91 11.08 22.87
N ALA A 136 -0.24 10.55 22.47
CA ALA A 136 -1.43 10.49 23.31
C ALA A 136 -1.20 9.67 24.58
N ALA A 137 -0.54 8.51 24.49
CA ALA A 137 -0.20 7.67 25.64
C ALA A 137 0.70 8.41 26.64
N VAL A 138 1.75 9.08 26.16
CA VAL A 138 2.68 9.85 27.00
C VAL A 138 1.98 11.06 27.62
N GLY A 139 1.17 11.78 26.84
CA GLY A 139 0.36 12.89 27.36
C GLY A 139 -0.56 12.42 28.49
N LEU A 140 -1.34 11.37 28.25
CA LEU A 140 -2.21 10.76 29.25
C LEU A 140 -1.42 10.29 30.48
N TYR A 141 -0.23 9.69 30.30
CA TYR A 141 0.62 9.25 31.40
C TYR A 141 1.06 10.39 32.33
N LEU A 142 1.34 11.57 31.78
CA LEU A 142 1.76 12.73 32.58
C LEU A 142 0.61 13.34 33.37
N PHE A 143 -0.62 13.28 32.86
CA PHE A 143 -1.79 13.89 33.50
C PHE A 143 -2.62 12.93 34.36
N LEU A 144 -2.48 11.62 34.14
CA LEU A 144 -3.23 10.62 34.88
C LEU A 144 -2.40 10.02 36.00
N ASN A 145 -2.94 10.11 37.20
CA ASN A 145 -2.48 9.33 38.35
C ASN A 145 -2.78 7.82 38.13
N TRP A 146 -2.55 6.96 39.13
CA TRP A 146 -2.71 5.48 39.06
C TRP A 146 -3.95 4.96 38.31
N ILE A 147 -5.07 5.69 38.33
CA ILE A 147 -6.35 5.26 37.73
C ILE A 147 -6.32 5.25 36.18
N GLY A 148 -5.49 6.06 35.52
CA GLY A 148 -5.50 6.20 34.05
C GLY A 148 -4.61 5.24 33.26
N TRP A 149 -3.89 4.33 33.94
CA TRP A 149 -2.89 3.48 33.29
C TRP A 149 -3.48 2.54 32.25
N ILE A 150 -4.75 2.15 32.38
CA ILE A 150 -5.44 1.30 31.40
C ILE A 150 -5.50 2.00 30.03
N SER A 151 -5.77 3.31 30.00
CA SER A 151 -5.83 4.09 28.76
C SER A 151 -4.44 4.24 28.16
N VAL A 152 -3.44 4.53 29.00
CA VAL A 152 -2.03 4.65 28.58
C VAL A 152 -1.53 3.34 27.96
N ILE A 153 -1.76 2.21 28.63
CA ILE A 153 -1.35 0.88 28.15
C ILE A 153 -2.05 0.56 26.83
N SER A 154 -3.36 0.83 26.72
CA SER A 154 -4.13 0.59 25.49
C SER A 154 -3.60 1.40 24.30
N PHE A 155 -3.31 2.69 24.50
CA PHE A 155 -2.73 3.54 23.46
C PHE A 155 -1.30 3.14 23.09
N ALA A 156 -0.47 2.80 24.08
CA ALA A 156 0.90 2.36 23.84
C ALA A 156 0.95 1.03 23.08
N LEU A 157 0.11 0.06 23.44
CA LEU A 157 -0.03 -1.21 22.71
C LEU A 157 -0.56 -0.99 21.30
N GLY A 158 -1.62 -0.19 21.14
CA GLY A 158 -2.17 0.12 19.82
C GLY A 158 -1.15 0.81 18.92
N GLY A 159 -0.42 1.80 19.43
CA GLY A 159 0.65 2.48 18.71
C GLY A 159 1.82 1.56 18.36
N ALA A 160 2.27 0.73 19.30
CA ALA A 160 3.34 -0.24 19.06
C ALA A 160 2.97 -1.29 18.01
N LEU A 161 1.74 -1.82 18.05
CA LEU A 161 1.23 -2.77 17.06
C LEU A 161 1.16 -2.14 15.67
N MET A 162 0.68 -0.90 15.56
CA MET A 162 0.56 -0.17 14.30
C MET A 162 1.95 0.10 13.66
N VAL A 163 2.94 0.51 14.47
CA VAL A 163 4.32 0.70 14.01
C VAL A 163 4.97 -0.63 13.63
N TRP A 164 4.74 -1.69 14.40
CA TRP A 164 5.28 -3.01 14.11
C TRP A 164 4.75 -3.58 12.80
N GLU A 165 3.45 -3.45 12.54
CA GLU A 165 2.83 -3.88 11.30
C GLU A 165 3.36 -3.09 10.10
N SER A 166 3.52 -1.77 10.24
CA SER A 166 4.12 -0.95 9.19
C SER A 166 5.55 -1.39 8.84
N ARG A 167 6.37 -1.71 9.86
CA ARG A 167 7.73 -2.24 9.61
C ARG A 167 7.72 -3.60 8.94
N ARG A 168 6.74 -4.44 9.24
CA ARG A 168 6.60 -5.75 8.63
C ARG A 168 6.26 -5.63 7.15
N GLU A 169 5.33 -4.75 6.79
CA GLU A 169 4.97 -4.48 5.40
C GLU A 169 6.18 -3.99 4.60
N SER A 170 6.95 -3.04 5.14
CA SER A 170 8.19 -2.58 4.48
C SER A 170 9.24 -3.69 4.32
N ARG A 171 9.30 -4.68 5.22
CA ARG A 171 10.21 -5.83 5.08
C ARG A 171 9.74 -6.80 3.99
N GLU A 172 8.45 -7.07 3.91
CA GLU A 172 7.86 -7.94 2.90
C GLU A 172 8.05 -7.33 1.49
N GLU A 173 7.83 -6.02 1.33
CA GLU A 173 8.12 -5.29 0.08
C GLU A 173 9.59 -5.37 -0.30
N ASN A 174 10.51 -5.12 0.64
CA ASN A 174 11.95 -5.22 0.37
C ASN A 174 12.38 -6.63 -0.01
N GLN A 175 11.78 -7.68 0.58
CA GLN A 175 12.08 -9.06 0.20
C GLN A 175 11.60 -9.40 -1.21
N MET A 176 10.41 -8.91 -1.62
CA MET A 176 9.91 -9.11 -2.99
C MET A 176 10.81 -8.41 -4.02
N VAL A 177 11.32 -7.23 -3.69
CA VAL A 177 12.29 -6.52 -4.53
C VAL A 177 13.60 -7.30 -4.69
N LEU A 178 14.13 -7.88 -3.61
CA LEU A 178 15.33 -8.71 -3.67
C LEU A 178 15.09 -10.04 -4.40
N ALA A 179 13.92 -10.67 -4.22
CA ALA A 179 13.59 -11.91 -4.89
C ALA A 179 13.38 -11.72 -6.41
N GLY A 180 12.81 -10.59 -6.83
CA GLY A 180 12.65 -10.25 -8.25
C GLY A 180 13.96 -9.87 -8.95
N THR A 181 15.03 -9.59 -8.21
CA THR A 181 16.37 -9.33 -8.77
C THR A 181 17.27 -10.57 -8.77
N THR A 182 16.73 -11.75 -8.42
CA THR A 182 17.48 -12.99 -8.62
C THR A 182 17.73 -13.13 -10.12
N PRO A 183 18.99 -13.09 -10.59
CA PRO A 183 19.27 -13.22 -12.02
C PRO A 183 18.66 -14.52 -12.48
N SER A 184 17.78 -14.43 -13.48
CA SER A 184 17.23 -15.61 -14.14
C SER A 184 18.39 -16.57 -14.39
N PRO A 185 18.33 -17.83 -13.93
CA PRO A 185 19.41 -18.77 -14.14
C PRO A 185 19.71 -18.75 -15.62
N ALA A 186 20.94 -18.36 -15.97
CA ALA A 186 21.37 -18.18 -17.35
C ALA A 186 20.83 -19.37 -18.15
N SER A 187 19.98 -19.10 -19.14
CA SER A 187 19.43 -20.12 -20.02
C SER A 187 20.57 -21.08 -20.37
N PRO A 188 20.42 -22.40 -20.17
CA PRO A 188 21.48 -23.34 -20.46
C PRO A 188 21.91 -23.09 -21.90
N SER A 189 23.14 -22.62 -22.07
CA SER A 189 23.76 -22.40 -23.36
C SER A 189 23.72 -23.74 -24.09
N VAL A 190 22.73 -23.88 -24.99
CA VAL A 190 22.64 -25.03 -25.87
C VAL A 190 23.87 -24.92 -26.76
N ALA A 191 24.86 -25.79 -26.48
CA ALA A 191 26.04 -25.91 -27.31
C ALA A 191 25.57 -26.10 -28.76
N PRO A 192 26.03 -25.25 -29.71
CA PRO A 192 25.64 -25.40 -31.09
C PRO A 192 26.05 -26.78 -31.60
N PRO A 193 25.21 -27.48 -32.38
CA PRO A 193 25.59 -28.74 -32.99
C PRO A 193 26.81 -28.48 -33.90
N ALA A 194 27.85 -29.30 -33.72
CA ALA A 194 29.06 -29.25 -34.54
C ALA A 194 28.71 -29.51 -36.01
N THR A 195 28.58 -28.45 -36.79
CA THR A 195 28.54 -28.54 -38.25
C THR A 195 29.94 -28.29 -38.78
N SER A 196 30.58 -29.37 -39.23
CA SER A 196 31.75 -29.30 -40.10
C SER A 196 31.30 -28.75 -41.45
N ASN A 197 31.59 -27.49 -41.75
CA ASN A 197 31.55 -26.99 -43.12
C ASN A 197 32.75 -26.06 -43.34
N GLU A 198 33.68 -26.55 -44.16
CA GLU A 198 34.72 -25.76 -44.80
C GLU A 198 34.09 -24.71 -45.73
N GLY A 199 34.59 -23.48 -45.64
CA GLY A 199 34.47 -22.48 -46.69
C GLY A 199 33.30 -21.51 -46.55
N ALA A 200 33.53 -20.37 -45.91
CA ALA A 200 32.71 -19.16 -46.09
C ALA A 200 33.50 -17.86 -45.82
N PRO A 201 33.10 -16.73 -46.43
CA PRO A 201 33.90 -15.53 -46.70
C PRO A 201 33.95 -14.54 -45.51
N PRO A 202 34.66 -13.38 -45.65
CA PRO A 202 34.88 -12.46 -44.54
C PRO A 202 33.58 -11.83 -44.02
N SER A 203 33.51 -11.81 -42.70
CA SER A 203 32.48 -11.27 -41.82
C SER A 203 32.21 -9.78 -42.04
N GLU A 204 30.97 -9.43 -42.39
CA GLU A 204 30.39 -8.13 -42.05
C GLU A 204 29.91 -8.17 -40.60
N GLU A 205 30.41 -7.22 -39.79
CA GLU A 205 29.98 -6.96 -38.41
C GLU A 205 28.50 -6.57 -38.40
N VAL A 206 27.64 -7.53 -38.08
CA VAL A 206 26.26 -7.24 -37.69
C VAL A 206 26.31 -6.88 -36.21
N GLU A 207 26.28 -5.57 -35.94
CA GLU A 207 25.98 -4.98 -34.63
C GLU A 207 24.64 -5.54 -34.13
N THR A 208 24.72 -6.60 -33.32
CA THR A 208 23.60 -7.12 -32.55
C THR A 208 23.24 -6.11 -31.47
N ARG A 209 22.39 -5.15 -31.83
CA ARG A 209 21.70 -4.27 -30.90
C ARG A 209 20.82 -5.12 -30.00
N SER A 210 21.31 -5.41 -28.79
CA SER A 210 20.62 -6.24 -27.80
C SER A 210 19.29 -5.57 -27.42
N SER A 211 18.22 -6.32 -27.60
CA SER A 211 16.85 -5.94 -27.31
C SER A 211 16.49 -6.32 -25.86
N ASP A 212 17.34 -5.94 -24.90
CA ASP A 212 17.22 -6.32 -23.48
C ASP A 212 16.57 -5.25 -22.58
N ASP A 213 16.11 -4.12 -23.13
CA ASP A 213 15.78 -2.94 -22.30
C ASP A 213 14.28 -2.67 -22.06
N GLU A 214 13.34 -3.53 -22.47
CA GLU A 214 11.89 -3.25 -22.31
C GLU A 214 11.22 -4.19 -21.30
N TYR A 215 11.78 -4.24 -20.09
CA TYR A 215 11.00 -4.64 -18.93
C TYR A 215 10.22 -3.41 -18.44
N ASP A 216 8.93 -3.37 -18.73
CA ASP A 216 7.96 -2.46 -18.12
C ASP A 216 8.06 -2.57 -16.59
N GLU A 217 8.87 -1.70 -15.99
CA GLU A 217 8.87 -1.43 -14.56
C GLU A 217 7.45 -0.98 -14.20
N LEU A 218 6.65 -1.91 -13.66
CA LEU A 218 5.45 -1.56 -12.91
C LEU A 218 5.82 -0.39 -11.99
N PRO A 219 5.11 0.75 -12.04
CA PRO A 219 5.54 1.99 -11.42
C PRO A 219 5.60 1.78 -9.91
N ARG A 220 6.76 1.36 -9.43
CA ARG A 220 7.17 1.56 -8.05
C ARG A 220 7.02 3.05 -7.87
N ARG A 221 6.02 3.46 -7.07
CA ARG A 221 5.92 4.81 -6.53
C ARG A 221 7.22 5.02 -5.75
N LYS A 222 8.29 5.40 -6.45
CA LYS A 222 9.47 6.02 -5.87
C LYS A 222 8.90 7.30 -5.30
N TRP A 223 8.61 7.25 -4.00
CA TRP A 223 8.36 8.45 -3.22
C TRP A 223 9.44 9.43 -3.64
N SER A 224 9.02 10.56 -4.20
CA SER A 224 10.01 11.51 -4.68
C SER A 224 10.83 11.91 -3.45
N LYS A 225 12.14 12.15 -3.65
CA LYS A 225 12.97 12.67 -2.57
C LYS A 225 12.39 13.95 -1.96
N GLU A 226 11.53 14.66 -2.69
CA GLU A 226 10.76 15.79 -2.17
C GLU A 226 9.63 15.34 -1.22
N GLU A 227 8.77 14.38 -1.60
CA GLU A 227 7.68 13.89 -0.72
C GLU A 227 8.21 13.34 0.61
N TRP A 228 9.35 12.64 0.61
CA TRP A 228 9.95 12.15 1.85
C TRP A 228 10.44 13.29 2.75
N LYS A 229 11.01 14.36 2.16
CA LYS A 229 11.42 15.54 2.91
C LYS A 229 10.22 16.29 3.48
N ASP A 230 9.16 16.45 2.71
CA ASP A 230 7.96 17.18 3.14
C ASP A 230 7.29 16.48 4.32
N ASN A 231 7.23 15.14 4.31
CA ASN A 231 6.71 14.37 5.45
C ASN A 231 7.60 14.47 6.70
N ILE A 232 8.93 14.53 6.54
CA ILE A 232 9.84 14.74 7.67
C ILE A 232 9.72 16.14 8.23
N ILE A 233 9.61 17.16 7.38
CA ILE A 233 9.44 18.55 7.79
C ILE A 233 8.09 18.70 8.51
N ALA A 234 7.02 18.11 7.99
CA ALA A 234 5.72 18.10 8.65
C ALA A 234 5.77 17.40 10.01
N ALA A 235 6.42 16.24 10.11
CA ALA A 235 6.61 15.53 11.37
C ALA A 235 7.45 16.33 12.38
N ALA A 236 8.54 16.95 11.94
CA ALA A 236 9.38 17.79 12.78
C ALA A 236 8.65 19.04 13.26
N ALA A 237 7.84 19.68 12.40
CA ALA A 237 7.00 20.81 12.77
C ALA A 237 5.96 20.42 13.82
N ILE A 238 5.31 19.27 13.67
CA ILE A 238 4.36 18.74 14.67
C ILE A 238 5.07 18.49 16.00
N ILE A 239 6.26 17.87 15.99
CA ILE A 239 7.06 17.63 17.20
C ILE A 239 7.44 18.95 17.88
N LEU A 240 7.87 19.96 17.12
CA LEU A 240 8.23 21.28 17.67
C LEU A 240 7.03 22.01 18.25
N ILE A 241 5.87 21.94 17.60
CA ILE A 241 4.62 22.51 18.11
C ILE A 241 4.21 21.80 19.41
N LEU A 242 4.29 20.47 19.47
CA LEU A 242 3.98 19.69 20.66
C LEU A 242 4.98 19.98 21.80
N ALA A 243 6.28 20.07 21.50
CA ALA A 243 7.30 20.42 22.47
C ALA A 243 7.09 21.84 23.01
N GLY A 244 6.74 22.80 22.14
CA GLY A 244 6.39 24.16 22.53
C GLY A 244 5.15 24.21 23.41
N ALA A 245 4.10 23.45 23.08
CA ALA A 245 2.89 23.35 23.89
C ALA A 245 3.16 22.71 25.26
N LEU A 246 4.01 21.67 25.32
CA LEU A 246 4.42 21.03 26.57
C LEU A 246 5.27 21.95 27.43
N LEU A 247 6.23 22.68 26.85
CA LEU A 247 7.05 23.68 27.56
C LEU A 247 6.20 24.84 28.08
N ALA A 248 5.23 25.32 27.30
CA ALA A 248 4.30 26.34 27.73
C ALA A 248 3.41 25.82 28.88
N ALA A 249 2.85 24.61 28.74
CA ALA A 249 2.04 23.99 29.80
C ALA A 249 2.84 23.81 31.09
N TRP A 250 4.10 23.36 31.00
CA TRP A 250 5.02 23.22 32.12
C TRP A 250 5.38 24.57 32.76
N TYR A 251 5.64 25.60 31.95
CA TYR A 251 5.89 26.95 32.45
C TYR A 251 4.69 27.50 33.25
N PHE A 252 3.47 27.28 32.76
CA PHE A 252 2.23 27.64 33.46
C PHE A 252 1.82 26.66 34.59
N TYR A 253 2.57 25.59 34.81
CA TYR A 253 2.36 24.67 35.93
C TYR A 253 3.30 25.00 37.10
N ILE A 254 4.49 25.50 36.81
CA ILE A 254 5.48 25.92 37.82
C ILE A 254 5.16 27.31 38.39
N ARG A 255 4.53 28.17 37.61
CA ARG A 255 4.07 29.49 38.05
C ARG A 255 2.69 29.43 38.67
#